data_AF-S3D062-F1
#
_entry.id   AF-S3D062-F1
#
_cell.length_a   1.000
_cell.length_b   1.000
_cell.length_c   1.000
_cell.angle_alpha   90.00
_cell.angle_beta   90.00
_cell.angle_gamma   90.00
#
_symmetry.space_group_name_H-M   'P 1'
#
loop_
_entity.id
_entity.type
_entity.pdbx_description
1 polymer ?
#
loop_
_entity_poly.entity_id
_entity_poly.type
_entity_poly.pdbx_seq_one_letter_code
_entity_poly.pdbx_strand_id
1 'polypeptide(L)'
;MRSSRKSSFLAALTASLAQHGEAAAASGVSLSWYAPNETAINNLTQVIGGSGVYGYIYNSSETPAADYGLYNWCNMPHVRATEYKKPSSEYKLQYVEVIHRHHKRTVYASNAFPIESYGWNCDDAGLFFYGQPKVGKKSAHAYWQGYISPQNPFTPPGFLGSCQFPQITAEGMDDSWQHGKDLYGVYHDLLGFLPDKLDEKMTFRVSQNVITSQVAGMLVNGMFGKEQDVPLLVQPNGYDSLAPSYTCPSGSFSPITSGPAWTNHLTAASALYSTLDNISGVPASDSGWHTSFDHYYDNLSARQCHSKPFPCKLVNGVNSTTCVDQAIADSVYRLGHYEYSYMYRDDPRSLAAAVASYGVWIGELTTHLRDIMDDNENVIYRHNVAHDGSMSRLLSILQIDQMVWPGMGAEVVFELYKKEDMVATPTTLITTTPTILAQGCNRDNCLRQFIQESAAASQFCPTYTATSASSIPSFASNCGGSPARVSSACSCLTPPTSTSTPSSSFSTAPPTPTSPSAHYVRVLWKGQALRSSNPSLGLMDMLPIETLLAYFDGLVGVGGSLVKGKCGV
;
A
#
# COMPACT_ATOMS: atom_id res chain seq x y z
N MET A 1 -36.05 27.26 -31.17
CA MET A 1 -34.88 27.39 -30.27
C MET A 1 -34.39 26.00 -29.90
N ARG A 2 -33.30 25.52 -30.51
CA ARG A 2 -32.67 24.26 -30.12
C ARG A 2 -31.72 24.55 -28.95
N SER A 3 -32.14 24.27 -27.72
CA SER A 3 -31.21 24.16 -26.60
C SER A 3 -30.15 23.12 -26.97
N SER A 4 -28.88 23.49 -26.93
CA SER A 4 -27.81 22.59 -27.38
C SER A 4 -27.71 21.42 -26.40
N ARG A 5 -27.60 20.18 -26.90
CA ARG A 5 -27.40 18.97 -26.07
C ARG A 5 -26.25 19.13 -25.06
N LYS A 6 -25.25 19.95 -25.38
CA LYS A 6 -24.12 20.26 -24.48
C LYS A 6 -24.55 21.05 -23.23
N SER A 7 -25.46 22.00 -23.38
CA SER A 7 -25.97 22.81 -22.25
C SER A 7 -26.80 21.97 -21.28
N SER A 8 -27.61 21.04 -21.81
CA SER A 8 -28.37 20.09 -20.98
C SER A 8 -27.49 19.04 -20.29
N PHE A 9 -26.40 18.60 -20.95
CA PHE A 9 -25.44 17.67 -20.36
C PHE A 9 -24.61 18.30 -19.24
N LEU A 10 -24.12 19.54 -19.43
CA LEU A 10 -23.44 20.28 -18.36
C LEU A 10 -24.35 20.51 -17.15
N ALA A 11 -25.62 20.89 -17.38
CA ALA A 11 -26.57 21.11 -16.30
C ALA A 11 -26.87 19.81 -15.50
N ALA A 12 -27.01 18.68 -16.20
CA ALA A 12 -27.21 17.38 -15.56
C ALA A 12 -25.97 16.93 -14.77
N LEU A 13 -24.76 17.18 -15.30
CA LEU A 13 -23.51 16.90 -14.61
C LEU A 13 -23.35 17.76 -13.34
N THR A 14 -23.64 19.06 -13.43
CA THR A 14 -23.57 19.96 -12.27
C THR A 14 -24.60 19.59 -11.21
N ALA A 15 -25.81 19.18 -11.60
CA ALA A 15 -26.83 18.71 -10.68
C ALA A 15 -26.43 17.40 -9.99
N SER A 16 -25.85 16.46 -10.74
CA SER A 16 -25.34 15.20 -10.18
C SER A 16 -24.16 15.41 -9.23
N LEU A 17 -23.20 16.27 -9.58
CA LEU A 17 -22.09 16.66 -8.71
C LEU A 17 -22.58 17.32 -7.42
N ALA A 18 -23.58 18.21 -7.51
CA ALA A 18 -24.19 18.84 -6.34
C ALA A 18 -24.90 17.82 -5.45
N GLN A 19 -25.67 16.90 -6.03
CA GLN A 19 -26.38 15.86 -5.28
C GLN A 19 -25.43 14.92 -4.51
N HIS A 20 -24.33 14.48 -5.13
CA HIS A 20 -23.36 13.62 -4.47
C HIS A 20 -22.53 14.39 -3.42
N GLY A 21 -22.22 15.66 -3.67
CA GLY A 21 -21.60 16.56 -2.69
C GLY A 21 -22.50 16.81 -1.47
N GLU A 22 -23.81 16.97 -1.67
CA GLU A 22 -24.80 17.11 -0.61
C GLU A 22 -24.96 15.82 0.20
N ALA A 23 -24.93 14.65 -0.43
CA ALA A 23 -25.00 13.36 0.27
C ALA A 23 -23.75 13.10 1.15
N ALA A 24 -22.56 13.42 0.64
CA ALA A 24 -21.33 13.34 1.44
C ALA A 24 -21.35 14.35 2.60
N ALA A 25 -21.80 15.59 2.35
CA ALA A 25 -21.93 16.61 3.39
C ALA A 25 -22.97 16.23 4.45
N ALA A 26 -24.10 15.65 4.06
CA ALA A 26 -25.12 15.14 4.98
C ALA A 26 -24.60 13.97 5.85
N SER A 27 -23.62 13.23 5.35
CA SER A 27 -22.92 12.15 6.07
C SER A 27 -21.73 12.64 6.90
N GLY A 28 -21.43 13.96 6.89
CA GLY A 28 -20.26 14.54 7.57
C GLY A 28 -18.92 14.13 6.94
N VAL A 29 -18.92 13.60 5.71
CA VAL A 29 -17.73 13.13 5.01
C VAL A 29 -17.13 14.26 4.17
N SER A 30 -15.85 14.54 4.38
CA SER A 30 -15.14 15.58 3.64
C SER A 30 -14.57 15.05 2.32
N LEU A 31 -14.95 15.69 1.22
CA LEU A 31 -14.43 15.41 -0.13
C LEU A 31 -13.21 16.30 -0.49
N SER A 32 -12.81 17.19 0.41
CA SER A 32 -11.69 18.10 0.21
C SER A 32 -10.36 17.35 0.17
N TRP A 33 -9.37 17.96 -0.48
CA TRP A 33 -7.98 17.56 -0.33
C TRP A 33 -7.45 18.02 1.04
N TYR A 34 -6.73 17.13 1.70
CA TYR A 34 -5.99 17.38 2.94
C TYR A 34 -4.52 17.12 2.67
N ALA A 35 -3.65 18.04 3.09
CA ALA A 35 -2.21 17.88 2.95
C ALA A 35 -1.73 16.57 3.60
N PRO A 36 -0.74 15.87 3.02
CA PRO A 36 -0.04 14.79 3.72
C PRO A 36 0.78 15.33 4.89
N ASN A 37 1.32 14.43 5.72
CA ASN A 37 2.23 14.82 6.79
C ASN A 37 3.50 15.47 6.22
N GLU A 38 3.96 16.53 6.87
CA GLU A 38 5.27 17.12 6.60
C GLU A 38 6.35 16.20 7.18
N THR A 39 7.23 15.71 6.32
CA THR A 39 8.30 14.77 6.68
C THR A 39 9.59 15.13 5.94
N ALA A 40 10.67 14.38 6.18
CA ALA A 40 11.90 14.52 5.41
C ALA A 40 11.76 14.12 3.93
N ILE A 41 10.65 13.47 3.54
CA ILE A 41 10.38 13.01 2.15
C ILE A 41 9.91 14.17 1.28
N ASN A 42 9.01 15.02 1.78
CA ASN A 42 8.42 16.16 1.06
C ASN A 42 9.03 17.52 1.45
N ASN A 43 10.13 17.53 2.21
CA ASN A 43 10.89 18.73 2.52
C ASN A 43 12.10 18.87 1.57
N LEU A 44 12.00 19.77 0.58
CA LEU A 44 13.03 19.92 -0.46
C LEU A 44 14.43 20.24 0.11
N THR A 45 14.52 21.04 1.18
CA THR A 45 15.81 21.36 1.82
C THR A 45 16.47 20.12 2.40
N GLN A 46 15.70 19.25 3.06
CA GLN A 46 16.20 17.98 3.59
C GLN A 46 16.47 16.95 2.49
N VAL A 47 15.69 16.95 1.41
CA VAL A 47 15.91 16.06 0.26
C VAL A 47 17.26 16.37 -0.41
N ILE A 48 17.53 17.64 -0.67
CA ILE A 48 18.77 18.10 -1.32
C ILE A 48 19.97 17.99 -0.38
N GLY A 49 19.85 18.44 0.87
CA GLY A 49 20.96 18.51 1.82
C GLY A 49 21.15 17.25 2.70
N GLY A 50 20.25 16.27 2.61
CA GLY A 50 20.26 15.07 3.44
C GLY A 50 21.28 14.03 3.01
N SER A 51 21.39 12.97 3.83
CA SER A 51 22.22 11.79 3.56
C SER A 51 21.39 10.51 3.74
N GLY A 52 21.80 9.42 3.08
CA GLY A 52 21.06 8.15 3.12
C GLY A 52 19.68 8.24 2.46
N VAL A 53 18.86 7.20 2.67
CA VAL A 53 17.49 7.14 2.13
C VAL A 53 16.50 6.67 3.21
N TYR A 54 16.38 7.44 4.29
CA TYR A 54 15.39 7.21 5.36
C TYR A 54 15.43 5.81 6.03
N GLY A 55 16.57 5.11 5.93
CA GLY A 55 16.71 3.72 6.40
C GLY A 55 16.05 2.67 5.49
N TYR A 56 15.68 3.05 4.27
CA TYR A 56 15.03 2.17 3.30
C TYR A 56 16.00 1.18 2.65
N ILE A 57 15.46 0.05 2.20
CA ILE A 57 16.22 -1.04 1.59
C ILE A 57 16.09 -0.96 0.06
N TYR A 58 17.23 -1.07 -0.64
CA TYR A 58 17.32 -1.00 -2.11
C TYR A 58 18.14 -2.13 -2.73
N ASN A 59 18.78 -2.97 -1.92
CA ASN A 59 19.82 -3.90 -2.33
C ASN A 59 19.46 -5.39 -2.15
N SER A 60 18.23 -5.69 -1.68
CA SER A 60 17.79 -7.06 -1.42
C SER A 60 16.27 -7.15 -1.41
N SER A 61 15.72 -8.21 -1.98
CA SER A 61 14.30 -8.57 -1.81
C SER A 61 14.03 -9.16 -0.41
N GLU A 62 15.04 -9.71 0.25
CA GLU A 62 14.91 -10.23 1.61
C GLU A 62 14.99 -9.10 2.64
N THR A 63 13.96 -9.00 3.49
CA THR A 63 13.95 -8.10 4.64
C THR A 63 14.05 -8.93 5.92
N PRO A 64 15.06 -8.70 6.78
CA PRO A 64 15.18 -9.40 8.06
C PRO A 64 13.90 -9.28 8.89
N ALA A 65 13.53 -10.32 9.63
CA ALA A 65 12.27 -10.34 10.38
C ALA A 65 12.16 -9.18 11.40
N ALA A 66 13.27 -8.77 12.03
CA ALA A 66 13.31 -7.64 12.96
C ALA A 66 13.06 -6.28 12.29
N ASP A 67 13.27 -6.20 10.98
CA ASP A 67 13.20 -4.98 10.16
C ASP A 67 11.96 -4.98 9.25
N TYR A 68 11.14 -6.03 9.28
CA TYR A 68 9.97 -6.15 8.40
C TYR A 68 8.95 -5.05 8.69
N GLY A 69 8.38 -4.49 7.62
CA GLY A 69 7.55 -3.29 7.66
C GLY A 69 8.32 -2.01 7.27
N LEU A 70 9.65 -2.02 7.29
CA LEU A 70 10.46 -0.97 6.65
C LEU A 70 10.22 -0.96 5.13
N TYR A 71 10.28 0.22 4.52
CA TYR A 71 10.19 0.31 3.07
C TYR A 71 11.36 -0.43 2.42
N ASN A 72 11.04 -1.33 1.50
CA ASN A 72 12.00 -2.02 0.66
C ASN A 72 11.57 -1.85 -0.80
N TRP A 73 12.41 -1.20 -1.61
CA TRP A 73 12.14 -0.98 -3.03
C TRP A 73 12.05 -2.29 -3.81
N CYS A 74 12.87 -3.28 -3.46
CA CYS A 74 12.98 -4.56 -4.16
C CYS A 74 11.79 -5.48 -3.94
N ASN A 75 11.25 -5.48 -2.72
CA ASN A 75 10.10 -6.27 -2.33
C ASN A 75 9.44 -5.58 -1.14
N MET A 76 8.40 -4.78 -1.42
CA MET A 76 7.70 -4.02 -0.40
C MET A 76 7.09 -4.94 0.65
N PRO A 77 7.04 -4.54 1.94
CA PRO A 77 6.26 -5.29 2.92
C PRO A 77 4.81 -5.40 2.46
N HIS A 78 4.18 -6.51 2.78
CA HIS A 78 2.82 -6.86 2.39
C HIS A 78 2.16 -7.72 3.47
N VAL A 79 0.88 -8.02 3.31
CA VAL A 79 0.10 -8.88 4.18
C VAL A 79 0.75 -10.25 4.26
N ARG A 80 1.19 -10.64 5.46
CA ARG A 80 1.67 -11.98 5.79
C ARG A 80 1.28 -12.37 7.21
N ALA A 81 1.22 -13.67 7.48
CA ALA A 81 0.65 -14.22 8.72
C ALA A 81 1.30 -13.69 10.01
N THR A 82 2.61 -13.44 10.00
CA THR A 82 3.38 -13.05 11.20
C THR A 82 2.98 -11.68 11.74
N GLU A 83 2.77 -10.68 10.88
CA GLU A 83 2.45 -9.29 11.27
C GLU A 83 0.96 -8.97 11.18
N TYR A 84 0.17 -9.89 10.62
CA TYR A 84 -1.25 -9.68 10.43
C TYR A 84 -1.99 -9.57 11.76
N LYS A 85 -2.62 -8.42 12.01
CA LYS A 85 -3.43 -8.18 13.21
C LYS A 85 -4.85 -8.67 12.95
N LYS A 86 -5.19 -9.83 13.50
CA LYS A 86 -6.55 -10.38 13.40
C LYS A 86 -7.55 -9.43 14.09
N PRO A 87 -8.65 -9.02 13.41
CA PRO A 87 -9.72 -8.26 14.05
C PRO A 87 -10.35 -9.02 15.23
N SER A 88 -11.08 -8.30 16.10
CA SER A 88 -11.85 -8.95 17.16
C SER A 88 -12.86 -9.94 16.57
N SER A 89 -13.18 -11.00 17.33
CA SER A 89 -13.98 -12.13 16.85
C SER A 89 -15.42 -11.77 16.45
N GLU A 90 -15.89 -10.58 16.82
CA GLU A 90 -17.19 -10.02 16.41
C GLU A 90 -17.22 -9.62 14.93
N TYR A 91 -16.06 -9.34 14.31
CA TYR A 91 -15.98 -9.00 12.89
C TYR A 91 -15.69 -10.25 12.06
N LYS A 92 -16.60 -10.56 11.14
CA LYS A 92 -16.45 -11.66 10.17
C LYS A 92 -16.07 -11.12 8.81
N LEU A 93 -14.95 -11.57 8.27
CA LEU A 93 -14.51 -11.22 6.94
C LEU A 93 -15.52 -11.72 5.90
N GLN A 94 -15.95 -10.85 5.00
CA GLN A 94 -16.93 -11.14 3.94
C GLN A 94 -16.28 -11.09 2.55
N TYR A 95 -15.33 -10.17 2.35
CA TYR A 95 -14.73 -9.91 1.04
C TYR A 95 -13.32 -9.35 1.14
N VAL A 96 -12.48 -9.69 0.17
CA VAL A 96 -11.12 -9.16 0.03
C VAL A 96 -10.86 -8.74 -1.43
N GLU A 97 -10.43 -7.50 -1.64
CA GLU A 97 -9.93 -7.04 -2.94
C GLU A 97 -8.51 -6.50 -2.79
N VAL A 98 -7.57 -7.19 -3.43
CA VAL A 98 -6.16 -6.81 -3.47
C VAL A 98 -5.86 -6.10 -4.78
N ILE A 99 -5.07 -5.03 -4.70
CA ILE A 99 -4.36 -4.49 -5.85
C ILE A 99 -2.89 -4.33 -5.48
N HIS A 100 -2.00 -4.82 -6.33
CA HIS A 100 -0.57 -4.65 -6.11
C HIS A 100 0.20 -4.28 -7.39
N ARG A 101 1.36 -3.63 -7.24
CA ARG A 101 2.32 -3.40 -8.31
C ARG A 101 2.95 -4.74 -8.71
N HIS A 102 3.30 -4.90 -9.98
CA HIS A 102 4.22 -5.95 -10.40
C HIS A 102 5.51 -5.99 -9.55
N HIS A 103 6.22 -7.13 -9.58
CA HIS A 103 7.46 -7.32 -8.83
C HIS A 103 8.70 -6.89 -9.63
N LYS A 104 9.86 -7.19 -9.05
CA LYS A 104 11.21 -6.84 -9.51
C LYS A 104 11.45 -7.20 -10.97
N ARG A 105 11.77 -6.17 -11.75
CA ARG A 105 11.99 -6.22 -13.20
C ARG A 105 13.28 -5.50 -13.58
N THR A 106 13.75 -5.73 -14.81
CA THR A 106 14.75 -4.86 -15.44
C THR A 106 14.20 -3.44 -15.60
N VAL A 107 15.09 -2.50 -15.90
CA VAL A 107 14.71 -1.11 -16.22
C VAL A 107 13.81 -1.03 -17.46
N TYR A 108 13.08 0.09 -17.62
CA TYR A 108 12.55 0.43 -18.94
C TYR A 108 13.68 0.73 -19.91
N ALA A 109 13.51 0.38 -21.20
CA ALA A 109 14.51 0.66 -22.22
C ALA A 109 14.83 2.16 -22.34
N SER A 110 13.82 3.03 -22.20
CA SER A 110 13.97 4.50 -22.18
C SER A 110 14.78 5.03 -20.99
N ASN A 111 14.90 4.23 -19.93
CA ASN A 111 15.56 4.59 -18.69
C ASN A 111 16.99 4.00 -18.64
N ALA A 112 17.48 3.40 -19.73
CA ALA A 112 18.87 3.00 -19.87
C ALA A 112 19.72 4.18 -20.36
N PHE A 113 20.98 4.26 -19.94
CA PHE A 113 21.88 5.29 -20.43
C PHE A 113 22.13 5.12 -21.94
N PRO A 114 22.53 6.17 -22.69
CA PRO A 114 22.77 6.04 -24.12
C PRO A 114 23.71 4.88 -24.48
N ILE A 115 24.75 4.68 -23.65
CA ILE A 115 25.66 3.54 -23.72
C ILE A 115 25.85 3.00 -22.30
N GLU A 116 25.59 1.72 -22.11
CA GLU A 116 25.83 1.03 -20.84
C GLU A 116 27.21 0.38 -20.81
N SER A 117 27.88 0.44 -19.66
CA SER A 117 29.22 -0.10 -19.47
C SER A 117 29.29 -1.63 -19.42
N TYR A 118 28.14 -2.28 -19.28
CA TYR A 118 28.00 -3.73 -19.22
C TYR A 118 26.64 -4.14 -19.75
N GLY A 119 26.51 -5.41 -20.13
CA GLY A 119 25.25 -5.99 -20.53
C GLY A 119 24.39 -6.51 -19.37
N TRP A 120 23.10 -6.70 -19.61
CA TRP A 120 22.19 -7.41 -18.73
C TRP A 120 21.68 -8.66 -19.46
N ASN A 121 21.98 -9.83 -18.89
CA ASN A 121 21.45 -11.10 -19.36
C ASN A 121 20.39 -11.61 -18.39
N CYS A 122 19.39 -12.27 -18.94
CA CYS A 122 18.24 -12.82 -18.22
C CYS A 122 17.95 -14.23 -18.73
N ASP A 123 18.99 -15.05 -18.75
CA ASP A 123 18.96 -16.44 -19.21
C ASP A 123 18.38 -17.39 -18.15
N ASP A 124 18.09 -16.87 -16.96
CA ASP A 124 17.54 -17.54 -15.79
C ASP A 124 16.02 -17.53 -15.73
N ALA A 125 15.34 -16.89 -16.69
CA ALA A 125 13.89 -16.81 -16.78
C ALA A 125 13.36 -17.23 -18.16
N GLY A 126 12.37 -18.12 -18.17
CA GLY A 126 11.59 -18.45 -19.37
C GLY A 126 10.32 -17.61 -19.43
N LEU A 127 10.27 -16.59 -20.29
CA LEU A 127 9.07 -15.76 -20.45
C LEU A 127 8.12 -16.38 -21.48
N PHE A 128 7.20 -17.20 -21.00
CA PHE A 128 6.26 -17.95 -21.83
C PHE A 128 5.26 -17.02 -22.53
N PHE A 129 5.23 -17.10 -23.86
CA PHE A 129 4.37 -16.28 -24.71
C PHE A 129 3.77 -17.14 -25.82
N TYR A 130 2.73 -17.91 -25.47
CA TYR A 130 2.08 -18.83 -26.38
C TYR A 130 0.58 -18.94 -26.09
N GLY A 131 -0.19 -19.41 -27.07
CA GLY A 131 -1.61 -19.71 -26.93
C GLY A 131 -1.88 -21.20 -27.10
N GLN A 132 -2.98 -21.69 -26.55
CA GLN A 132 -3.49 -23.03 -26.79
C GLN A 132 -5.03 -23.01 -26.92
N PRO A 133 -5.62 -23.90 -27.73
CA PRO A 133 -7.08 -24.01 -27.77
C PRO A 133 -7.61 -24.61 -26.46
N LYS A 134 -8.80 -24.16 -26.02
CA LYS A 134 -9.48 -24.70 -24.83
C LYS A 134 -9.80 -26.19 -24.97
N VAL A 135 -10.09 -26.63 -26.20
CA VAL A 135 -10.39 -28.02 -26.56
C VAL A 135 -9.55 -28.40 -27.77
N GLY A 136 -8.87 -29.55 -27.70
CA GLY A 136 -8.08 -30.10 -28.80
C GLY A 136 -6.59 -30.23 -28.49
N LYS A 137 -5.76 -30.02 -29.52
CA LYS A 137 -4.29 -30.19 -29.45
C LYS A 137 -3.67 -29.17 -28.48
N LYS A 138 -2.73 -29.62 -27.65
CA LYS A 138 -2.00 -28.77 -26.70
C LYS A 138 -0.73 -28.19 -27.33
N SER A 139 -0.38 -26.97 -26.93
CA SER A 139 0.85 -26.30 -27.38
C SER A 139 2.04 -26.81 -26.57
N ALA A 140 3.23 -26.81 -27.18
CA ALA A 140 4.46 -26.90 -26.39
C ALA A 140 4.63 -25.64 -25.54
N HIS A 141 5.26 -25.76 -24.37
CA HIS A 141 5.56 -24.61 -23.53
C HIS A 141 6.71 -23.81 -24.16
N ALA A 142 6.37 -22.85 -25.02
CA ALA A 142 7.33 -22.03 -25.73
C ALA A 142 7.51 -20.67 -25.04
N TYR A 143 8.76 -20.23 -24.88
CA TYR A 143 9.10 -18.92 -24.32
C TYR A 143 10.03 -18.17 -25.27
N TRP A 144 10.10 -16.85 -25.09
CA TRP A 144 11.03 -16.01 -25.84
C TRP A 144 12.41 -16.02 -25.19
N GLN A 145 13.44 -16.25 -25.99
CA GLN A 145 14.83 -16.08 -25.60
C GLN A 145 15.41 -14.89 -26.37
N GLY A 146 15.82 -13.85 -25.65
CA GLY A 146 16.38 -12.65 -26.27
C GLY A 146 17.73 -12.95 -26.94
N TYR A 147 17.94 -12.35 -28.10
CA TYR A 147 19.14 -12.55 -28.91
C TYR A 147 19.50 -11.26 -29.65
N ILE A 148 20.78 -10.92 -29.65
CA ILE A 148 21.35 -9.84 -30.46
C ILE A 148 22.33 -10.48 -31.45
N SER A 149 22.08 -10.28 -32.75
CA SER A 149 22.95 -10.81 -33.79
C SER A 149 24.25 -10.03 -33.87
N PRO A 150 25.43 -10.67 -33.80
CA PRO A 150 26.71 -9.99 -33.97
C PRO A 150 26.91 -9.44 -35.39
N GLN A 151 26.11 -9.88 -36.36
CA GLN A 151 26.12 -9.34 -37.74
C GLN A 151 25.16 -8.17 -37.94
N ASN A 152 24.24 -7.90 -37.01
CA ASN A 152 23.30 -6.80 -37.15
C ASN A 152 24.00 -5.47 -36.81
N PRO A 153 24.19 -4.55 -37.78
CA PRO A 153 24.85 -3.27 -37.51
C PRO A 153 23.99 -2.31 -36.66
N PHE A 154 22.69 -2.60 -36.50
CA PHE A 154 21.78 -1.80 -35.68
C PHE A 154 21.82 -2.28 -34.23
N THR A 155 22.69 -1.66 -33.44
CA THR A 155 22.76 -1.89 -31.99
C THR A 155 21.84 -0.92 -31.26
N PRO A 156 20.88 -1.39 -30.43
CA PRO A 156 20.05 -0.48 -29.66
C PRO A 156 20.90 0.26 -28.61
N PRO A 157 20.51 1.50 -28.22
CA PRO A 157 21.11 2.16 -27.07
C PRO A 157 20.79 1.41 -25.78
N GLY A 158 21.54 1.70 -24.71
CA GLY A 158 21.29 1.10 -23.40
C GLY A 158 21.99 -0.24 -23.18
N PHE A 159 21.35 -1.09 -22.37
CA PHE A 159 21.88 -2.38 -21.97
C PHE A 159 21.83 -3.37 -23.14
N LEU A 160 22.96 -3.98 -23.44
CA LEU A 160 23.04 -5.12 -24.35
C LEU A 160 22.89 -6.43 -23.58
N GLY A 161 22.51 -7.52 -24.24
CA GLY A 161 22.40 -8.84 -23.62
C GLY A 161 21.14 -9.58 -24.05
N SER A 162 20.74 -10.56 -23.26
CA SER A 162 19.57 -11.40 -23.56
C SER A 162 18.24 -10.88 -23.00
N CYS A 163 18.23 -9.83 -22.18
CA CYS A 163 16.99 -9.31 -21.63
C CYS A 163 16.12 -8.54 -22.66
N GLN A 164 14.80 -8.63 -22.53
CA GLN A 164 13.86 -7.66 -23.12
C GLN A 164 13.60 -6.56 -22.09
N PHE A 165 13.67 -5.28 -22.49
CA PHE A 165 13.51 -4.17 -21.54
C PHE A 165 12.18 -3.44 -21.73
N PRO A 166 11.33 -3.33 -20.69
CA PRO A 166 11.42 -4.02 -19.40
C PRO A 166 10.99 -5.49 -19.48
N GLN A 167 11.46 -6.31 -18.55
CA GLN A 167 10.90 -7.63 -18.27
C GLN A 167 11.02 -8.02 -16.80
N ILE A 168 10.11 -8.88 -16.34
CA ILE A 168 10.23 -9.51 -15.01
C ILE A 168 11.50 -10.36 -14.95
N THR A 169 12.15 -10.40 -13.79
CA THR A 169 13.33 -11.23 -13.55
C THR A 169 12.97 -12.52 -12.81
N ALA A 170 13.89 -13.49 -12.76
CA ALA A 170 13.71 -14.69 -11.96
C ALA A 170 13.42 -14.36 -10.48
N GLU A 171 14.20 -13.46 -9.89
CA GLU A 171 13.98 -12.98 -8.51
C GLU A 171 12.61 -12.29 -8.36
N GLY A 172 12.14 -11.54 -9.37
CA GLY A 172 10.80 -10.96 -9.35
C GLY A 172 9.67 -12.00 -9.45
N MET A 173 9.92 -13.13 -10.11
CA MET A 173 8.99 -14.27 -10.12
C MET A 173 8.95 -14.96 -8.76
N ASP A 174 10.11 -15.13 -8.11
CA ASP A 174 10.19 -15.67 -6.74
C ASP A 174 9.48 -14.76 -5.72
N ASP A 175 9.71 -13.45 -5.81
CA ASP A 175 9.02 -12.46 -4.99
C ASP A 175 7.49 -12.53 -5.19
N SER A 176 7.04 -12.70 -6.45
CA SER A 176 5.62 -12.85 -6.77
C SER A 176 5.01 -14.12 -6.16
N TRP A 177 5.75 -15.23 -6.20
CA TRP A 177 5.33 -16.49 -5.58
C TRP A 177 5.23 -16.36 -4.06
N GLN A 178 6.24 -15.76 -3.43
CA GLN A 178 6.25 -15.54 -1.99
C GLN A 178 5.10 -14.63 -1.54
N HIS A 179 4.81 -13.56 -2.31
CA HIS A 179 3.65 -12.69 -2.08
C HIS A 179 2.33 -13.49 -2.10
N GLY A 180 2.14 -14.37 -3.08
CA GLY A 180 0.98 -15.25 -3.15
C GLY A 180 0.87 -16.18 -1.93
N LYS A 181 1.98 -16.79 -1.54
CA LYS A 181 2.04 -17.64 -0.35
C LYS A 181 1.69 -16.88 0.93
N ASP A 182 2.17 -15.66 1.07
CA ASP A 182 1.92 -14.82 2.25
C ASP A 182 0.45 -14.41 2.37
N LEU A 183 -0.18 -14.02 1.25
CA LEU A 183 -1.62 -13.75 1.20
C LEU A 183 -2.44 -15.01 1.52
N TYR A 184 -2.05 -16.16 1.00
CA TYR A 184 -2.73 -17.43 1.30
C TYR A 184 -2.56 -17.81 2.78
N GLY A 185 -1.37 -17.65 3.36
CA GLY A 185 -1.17 -17.88 4.79
C GLY A 185 -2.07 -17.03 5.69
N VAL A 186 -2.45 -15.82 5.26
CA VAL A 186 -3.43 -14.99 5.98
C VAL A 186 -4.86 -15.43 5.68
N TYR A 187 -5.26 -15.37 4.42
CA TYR A 187 -6.67 -15.49 4.04
C TYR A 187 -7.15 -16.94 4.00
N HIS A 188 -6.27 -17.92 3.81
CA HIS A 188 -6.57 -19.34 3.95
C HIS A 188 -6.23 -19.85 5.36
N ASP A 189 -4.95 -19.88 5.73
CA ASP A 189 -4.52 -20.64 6.92
C ASP A 189 -4.94 -19.97 8.24
N LEU A 190 -4.75 -18.65 8.37
CA LEU A 190 -5.02 -17.92 9.61
C LEU A 190 -6.51 -17.56 9.81
N LEU A 191 -7.19 -17.24 8.72
CA LEU A 191 -8.59 -16.75 8.75
C LEU A 191 -9.61 -17.79 8.29
N GLY A 192 -9.20 -18.84 7.57
CA GLY A 192 -10.13 -19.84 7.02
C GLY A 192 -11.13 -19.27 6.03
N PHE A 193 -10.78 -18.17 5.34
CA PHE A 193 -11.68 -17.42 4.47
C PHE A 193 -11.63 -17.94 3.02
N LEU A 194 -10.43 -18.17 2.48
CA LEU A 194 -10.25 -18.78 1.17
C LEU A 194 -10.43 -20.30 1.23
N PRO A 195 -10.86 -20.94 0.13
CA PRO A 195 -10.94 -22.40 0.02
C PRO A 195 -9.57 -23.07 -0.25
N ASP A 196 -9.51 -24.38 -0.01
CA ASP A 196 -8.31 -25.22 -0.28
C ASP A 196 -7.90 -25.22 -1.77
N LYS A 197 -8.84 -24.95 -2.68
CA LYS A 197 -8.65 -25.04 -4.13
C LYS A 197 -9.14 -23.78 -4.79
N LEU A 198 -8.44 -23.42 -5.88
CA LEU A 198 -8.92 -22.37 -6.76
C LEU A 198 -10.26 -22.79 -7.40
N ASP A 199 -11.29 -21.96 -7.21
CA ASP A 199 -12.65 -22.12 -7.73
C ASP A 199 -13.22 -20.75 -8.19
N GLU A 200 -14.50 -20.72 -8.54
CA GLU A 200 -15.21 -19.54 -9.06
C GLU A 200 -15.37 -18.38 -8.06
N LYS A 201 -15.03 -18.56 -6.78
CA LYS A 201 -15.11 -17.50 -5.76
C LYS A 201 -13.93 -16.53 -5.82
N MET A 202 -12.95 -16.80 -6.68
CA MET A 202 -11.75 -15.99 -6.87
C MET A 202 -11.66 -15.50 -8.31
N THR A 203 -11.27 -14.23 -8.49
CA THR A 203 -10.91 -13.71 -9.81
C THR A 203 -9.57 -12.97 -9.78
N PHE A 204 -8.84 -13.08 -10.89
CA PHE A 204 -7.54 -12.45 -11.08
C PHE A 204 -7.60 -11.54 -12.29
N ARG A 205 -7.13 -10.31 -12.15
CA ARG A 205 -7.13 -9.29 -13.18
C ARG A 205 -5.72 -8.74 -13.36
N VAL A 206 -5.37 -8.49 -14.61
CA VAL A 206 -4.06 -7.95 -15.01
C VAL A 206 -4.26 -6.80 -15.97
N SER A 207 -3.20 -6.00 -16.13
CA SER A 207 -3.14 -5.03 -17.23
C SER A 207 -2.72 -5.69 -18.53
N GLN A 208 -2.71 -4.92 -19.62
CA GLN A 208 -2.14 -5.38 -20.89
C GLN A 208 -0.61 -5.47 -20.92
N ASN A 209 0.07 -5.06 -19.86
CA ASN A 209 1.50 -5.29 -19.74
C ASN A 209 1.73 -6.76 -19.38
N VAL A 210 2.46 -7.49 -20.23
CA VAL A 210 2.74 -8.92 -20.08
C VAL A 210 3.38 -9.28 -18.74
N ILE A 211 4.16 -8.37 -18.14
CA ILE A 211 4.76 -8.55 -16.81
C ILE A 211 3.68 -8.82 -15.76
N THR A 212 2.54 -8.13 -15.83
CA THR A 212 1.46 -8.33 -14.84
C THR A 212 0.82 -9.72 -14.94
N SER A 213 0.82 -10.34 -16.12
CA SER A 213 0.39 -11.75 -16.29
C SER A 213 1.40 -12.74 -15.73
N GLN A 214 2.70 -12.49 -15.93
CA GLN A 214 3.78 -13.33 -15.40
C GLN A 214 3.80 -13.31 -13.86
N VAL A 215 3.61 -12.13 -13.26
CA VAL A 215 3.44 -11.96 -11.81
C VAL A 215 2.20 -12.69 -11.30
N ALA A 216 1.05 -12.53 -11.95
CA ALA A 216 -0.19 -13.20 -11.55
C ALA A 216 -0.04 -14.73 -11.57
N GLY A 217 0.63 -15.29 -12.58
CA GLY A 217 0.88 -16.73 -12.67
C GLY A 217 1.67 -17.27 -11.47
N MET A 218 2.76 -16.58 -11.10
CA MET A 218 3.57 -16.97 -9.93
C MET A 218 2.82 -16.77 -8.61
N LEU A 219 2.06 -15.68 -8.49
CA LEU A 219 1.24 -15.42 -7.31
C LEU A 219 0.20 -16.51 -7.07
N VAL A 220 -0.54 -16.89 -8.12
CA VAL A 220 -1.54 -17.97 -8.03
C VAL A 220 -0.88 -19.30 -7.68
N ASN A 221 0.30 -19.58 -8.23
CA ASN A 221 1.07 -20.76 -7.84
C ASN A 221 1.49 -20.72 -6.37
N GLY A 222 1.93 -19.56 -5.86
CA GLY A 222 2.25 -19.36 -4.45
C GLY A 222 1.07 -19.57 -3.51
N MET A 223 -0.13 -19.16 -3.95
CA MET A 223 -1.37 -19.36 -3.18
C MET A 223 -1.80 -20.84 -3.14
N PHE A 224 -1.89 -21.52 -4.28
CA PHE A 224 -2.58 -22.82 -4.36
C PHE A 224 -1.66 -24.01 -4.66
N GLY A 225 -0.38 -23.78 -4.95
CA GLY A 225 0.59 -24.83 -5.27
C GLY A 225 0.22 -25.64 -6.53
N LYS A 226 -0.43 -25.00 -7.51
CA LYS A 226 -0.88 -25.63 -8.76
C LYS A 226 -0.40 -24.88 -10.00
N GLU A 227 -0.07 -25.63 -11.04
CA GLU A 227 0.25 -25.14 -12.39
C GLU A 227 -0.94 -25.40 -13.33
N GLN A 228 -2.12 -24.93 -12.95
CA GLN A 228 -3.33 -25.08 -13.76
C GLN A 228 -3.61 -23.84 -14.62
N ASP A 229 -4.39 -24.01 -15.69
CA ASP A 229 -4.87 -22.88 -16.49
C ASP A 229 -5.77 -21.98 -15.61
N VAL A 230 -5.43 -20.70 -15.47
CA VAL A 230 -6.22 -19.72 -14.71
C VAL A 230 -6.57 -18.53 -15.61
N PRO A 231 -7.86 -18.20 -15.76
CA PRO A 231 -8.25 -17.04 -16.55
C PRO A 231 -7.81 -15.75 -15.84
N LEU A 232 -7.00 -14.95 -16.52
CA LEU A 232 -6.66 -13.59 -16.11
C LEU A 232 -7.55 -12.61 -16.88
N LEU A 233 -8.35 -11.84 -16.15
CA LEU A 233 -9.19 -10.79 -16.72
C LEU A 233 -8.32 -9.61 -17.18
N VAL A 234 -8.60 -9.07 -18.36
CA VAL A 234 -7.90 -7.90 -18.91
C VAL A 234 -8.88 -7.04 -19.70
N GLN A 235 -8.78 -5.72 -19.56
CA GLN A 235 -9.58 -4.78 -20.33
C GLN A 235 -8.85 -4.32 -21.61
N PRO A 236 -9.58 -3.87 -22.65
CA PRO A 236 -8.98 -3.40 -23.89
C PRO A 236 -8.05 -2.18 -23.74
N ASN A 237 -7.09 -2.04 -24.66
CA ASN A 237 -6.22 -0.87 -24.71
C ASN A 237 -6.96 0.43 -24.92
N GLY A 238 -6.56 1.46 -24.16
CA GLY A 238 -7.21 2.76 -24.14
C GLY A 238 -8.52 2.80 -23.36
N TYR A 239 -8.89 1.72 -22.68
CA TYR A 239 -10.09 1.62 -21.84
C TYR A 239 -9.82 1.00 -20.47
N ASP A 240 -8.68 0.31 -20.30
CA ASP A 240 -8.34 -0.38 -19.07
C ASP A 240 -8.28 0.57 -17.86
N SER A 241 -9.17 0.36 -16.89
CA SER A 241 -9.25 1.11 -15.64
C SER A 241 -8.15 0.72 -14.64
N LEU A 242 -7.55 -0.47 -14.76
CA LEU A 242 -6.48 -0.95 -13.88
C LEU A 242 -5.13 -0.32 -14.22
N ALA A 243 -4.83 -0.19 -15.52
CA ALA A 243 -3.63 0.47 -16.06
C ALA A 243 -3.83 1.98 -16.36
N PRO A 244 -4.76 2.62 -15.65
CA PRO A 244 -5.64 3.72 -16.10
C PRO A 244 -5.35 4.30 -17.49
N SER A 245 -5.73 3.55 -18.54
CA SER A 245 -5.45 3.91 -19.93
C SER A 245 -6.59 4.65 -20.63
N TYR A 246 -7.75 4.80 -19.99
CA TYR A 246 -8.86 5.56 -20.57
C TYR A 246 -8.55 7.06 -20.66
N THR A 247 -8.94 7.69 -21.77
CA THR A 247 -8.66 9.10 -22.00
C THR A 247 -9.47 10.00 -21.07
N CYS A 248 -8.76 10.80 -20.27
CA CYS A 248 -9.36 11.79 -19.41
C CYS A 248 -8.45 13.03 -19.29
N PRO A 249 -8.69 14.12 -20.03
CA PRO A 249 -7.86 15.32 -19.98
C PRO A 249 -7.69 15.91 -18.56
N SER A 250 -8.77 15.91 -17.78
CA SER A 250 -8.75 16.35 -16.37
C SER A 250 -7.96 15.42 -15.44
N GLY A 251 -7.59 14.23 -15.90
CA GLY A 251 -6.73 13.29 -15.19
C GLY A 251 -5.23 13.51 -15.41
N SER A 252 -4.84 14.56 -16.14
CA SER A 252 -3.44 14.89 -16.39
C SER A 252 -2.75 15.48 -15.16
N PHE A 253 -1.58 14.92 -14.83
CA PHE A 253 -0.69 15.45 -13.79
C PHE A 253 0.28 16.52 -14.32
N SER A 254 0.30 16.78 -15.63
CA SER A 254 1.20 17.77 -16.25
C SER A 254 1.13 19.17 -15.61
N PRO A 255 -0.05 19.72 -15.24
CA PRO A 255 -0.11 21.02 -14.56
C PRO A 255 0.60 21.04 -13.19
N ILE A 256 0.73 19.88 -12.54
CA ILE A 256 1.45 19.71 -11.26
C ILE A 256 2.95 19.69 -11.54
N THR A 257 3.38 18.86 -12.50
CA THR A 257 4.78 18.68 -12.89
C THR A 257 5.30 19.75 -13.85
N SER A 258 4.62 20.88 -13.96
CA SER A 258 5.06 22.06 -14.74
C SER A 258 4.93 23.36 -13.94
N GLY A 259 4.58 23.27 -12.66
CA GLY A 259 4.39 24.42 -11.78
C GLY A 259 5.70 24.97 -11.21
N PRO A 260 5.69 26.18 -10.60
CA PRO A 260 6.90 26.80 -10.05
C PRO A 260 7.63 25.93 -9.02
N ALA A 261 6.91 25.21 -8.15
CA ALA A 261 7.53 24.36 -7.14
C ALA A 261 8.26 23.15 -7.76
N TRP A 262 7.71 22.57 -8.84
CA TRP A 262 8.39 21.53 -9.63
C TRP A 262 9.64 22.09 -10.32
N THR A 263 9.53 23.25 -10.98
CA THR A 263 10.70 23.89 -11.59
C THR A 263 11.79 24.22 -10.55
N ASN A 264 11.40 24.64 -9.34
CA ASN A 264 12.33 24.93 -8.26
C ASN A 264 13.07 23.67 -7.78
N HIS A 265 12.42 22.51 -7.69
CA HIS A 265 13.11 21.28 -7.27
C HIS A 265 14.12 20.82 -8.33
N LEU A 266 13.75 20.89 -9.61
CA LEU A 266 14.68 20.60 -10.71
C LEU A 266 15.88 21.56 -10.70
N THR A 267 15.63 22.85 -10.45
CA THR A 267 16.70 23.86 -10.32
C THR A 267 17.62 23.56 -9.14
N ALA A 268 17.05 23.21 -7.97
CA ALA A 268 17.82 22.85 -6.78
C ALA A 268 18.67 21.60 -6.99
N ALA A 269 18.24 20.67 -7.84
CA ALA A 269 18.95 19.44 -8.18
C ALA A 269 19.90 19.56 -9.39
N SER A 270 20.06 20.76 -9.98
CA SER A 270 20.86 20.98 -11.21
C SER A 270 22.31 20.49 -11.12
N ALA A 271 22.95 20.61 -9.95
CA ALA A 271 24.30 20.09 -9.73
C ALA A 271 24.35 18.55 -9.76
N LEU A 272 23.32 17.89 -9.23
CA LEU A 272 23.19 16.43 -9.29
C LEU A 272 22.94 15.97 -10.73
N TYR A 273 22.06 16.62 -11.48
CA TYR A 273 21.88 16.36 -12.92
C TYR A 273 23.19 16.48 -13.69
N SER A 274 23.93 17.57 -13.50
CA SER A 274 25.23 17.78 -14.17
C SER A 274 26.24 16.67 -13.85
N THR A 275 26.22 16.16 -12.62
CA THR A 275 27.06 15.03 -12.19
C THR A 275 26.64 13.73 -12.87
N LEU A 276 25.34 13.45 -12.87
CA LEU A 276 24.75 12.25 -13.48
C LEU A 276 24.96 12.24 -14.99
N ASP A 277 24.70 13.35 -15.69
CA ASP A 277 24.90 13.50 -17.14
C ASP A 277 26.37 13.27 -17.54
N ASN A 278 27.30 13.81 -16.76
CA ASN A 278 28.73 13.60 -16.99
C ASN A 278 29.14 12.13 -16.84
N ILE A 279 28.45 11.36 -15.98
CA ILE A 279 28.71 9.93 -15.78
C ILE A 279 27.97 9.08 -16.83
N SER A 280 26.71 9.37 -17.10
CA SER A 280 25.81 8.58 -17.94
C SER A 280 26.00 8.83 -19.43
N GLY A 281 26.51 10.01 -19.80
CA GLY A 281 26.54 10.49 -21.18
C GLY A 281 25.17 10.95 -21.70
N VAL A 282 24.16 11.06 -20.82
CA VAL A 282 22.85 11.65 -21.16
C VAL A 282 23.05 13.13 -21.52
N PRO A 283 22.51 13.61 -22.66
CA PRO A 283 22.57 15.03 -23.00
C PRO A 283 21.74 15.87 -22.01
N ALA A 284 22.32 16.96 -21.50
CA ALA A 284 21.62 17.91 -20.62
C ALA A 284 20.36 18.56 -21.25
N SER A 285 20.22 18.47 -22.59
CA SER A 285 19.04 18.94 -23.33
C SER A 285 17.97 17.86 -23.54
N ASP A 286 18.19 16.63 -23.05
CA ASP A 286 17.23 15.54 -23.21
C ASP A 286 16.05 15.76 -22.27
N SER A 287 14.91 16.12 -22.84
CA SER A 287 13.70 16.42 -22.08
C SER A 287 13.10 15.19 -21.38
N GLY A 288 13.42 13.96 -21.81
CA GLY A 288 12.96 12.75 -21.10
C GLY A 288 13.64 12.59 -19.75
N TRP A 289 14.92 12.95 -19.66
CA TRP A 289 15.75 12.80 -18.46
C TRP A 289 15.72 14.00 -17.51
N HIS A 290 15.34 15.18 -17.99
CA HIS A 290 15.45 16.44 -17.25
C HIS A 290 14.11 17.05 -16.83
N THR A 291 13.00 16.30 -16.95
CA THR A 291 11.69 16.71 -16.41
C THR A 291 11.37 16.09 -15.06
N SER A 292 12.09 15.03 -14.67
CA SER A 292 11.97 14.33 -13.38
C SER A 292 13.23 13.48 -13.14
N PHE A 293 13.37 12.91 -11.94
CA PHE A 293 14.39 11.92 -11.63
C PHE A 293 13.96 10.48 -11.99
N ASP A 294 12.80 10.28 -12.62
CA ASP A 294 12.23 8.96 -12.96
C ASP A 294 13.25 8.02 -13.63
N HIS A 295 13.92 8.48 -14.68
CA HIS A 295 14.84 7.64 -15.45
C HIS A 295 16.08 7.28 -14.63
N TYR A 296 16.67 8.26 -13.92
CA TYR A 296 17.81 8.00 -13.03
C TYR A 296 17.42 7.11 -11.85
N TYR A 297 16.23 7.28 -11.29
CA TYR A 297 15.72 6.48 -10.19
C TYR A 297 15.49 5.04 -10.63
N ASP A 298 14.71 4.78 -11.68
CA ASP A 298 14.46 3.42 -12.19
C ASP A 298 15.78 2.73 -12.57
N ASN A 299 16.71 3.43 -13.22
CA ASN A 299 18.01 2.89 -13.60
C ASN A 299 18.85 2.47 -12.38
N LEU A 300 19.11 3.39 -11.46
CA LEU A 300 20.01 3.15 -10.34
C LEU A 300 19.38 2.20 -9.31
N SER A 301 18.09 2.35 -9.01
CA SER A 301 17.40 1.51 -8.04
C SER A 301 17.27 0.07 -8.56
N ALA A 302 17.01 -0.14 -9.86
CA ALA A 302 16.99 -1.47 -10.44
C ALA A 302 18.38 -2.11 -10.41
N ARG A 303 19.46 -1.38 -10.72
CA ARG A 303 20.83 -1.93 -10.60
C ARG A 303 21.12 -2.41 -9.20
N GLN A 304 20.92 -1.53 -8.22
CA GLN A 304 21.22 -1.85 -6.83
C GLN A 304 20.39 -3.05 -6.36
N CYS A 305 19.11 -3.07 -6.75
CA CYS A 305 18.21 -4.16 -6.39
C CYS A 305 18.66 -5.51 -6.96
N HIS A 306 19.25 -5.54 -8.16
CA HIS A 306 19.77 -6.76 -8.79
C HIS A 306 21.27 -6.99 -8.52
N SER A 307 21.82 -6.37 -7.46
CA SER A 307 23.25 -6.45 -7.11
C SER A 307 24.20 -6.12 -8.27
N LYS A 308 23.77 -5.25 -9.19
CA LYS A 308 24.59 -4.78 -10.30
C LYS A 308 25.41 -3.57 -9.89
N PRO A 309 26.65 -3.43 -10.41
CA PRO A 309 27.49 -2.29 -10.05
C PRO A 309 26.86 -0.99 -10.55
N PHE A 310 27.05 0.07 -9.77
CA PHE A 310 26.70 1.41 -10.22
C PHE A 310 27.54 1.81 -11.44
N PRO A 311 26.98 2.64 -12.33
CA PRO A 311 27.63 2.99 -13.58
C PRO A 311 28.81 3.95 -13.38
N CYS A 312 29.84 3.79 -14.21
CA CYS A 312 30.98 4.70 -14.31
C CYS A 312 30.98 5.39 -15.68
N LYS A 313 31.57 6.58 -15.73
CA LYS A 313 31.77 7.31 -16.97
C LYS A 313 32.63 6.48 -17.91
N LEU A 314 32.16 6.32 -19.15
CA LEU A 314 32.92 5.68 -20.21
C LEU A 314 33.89 6.67 -20.85
N VAL A 315 35.17 6.29 -20.93
CA VAL A 315 36.21 7.00 -21.67
C VAL A 315 36.78 6.02 -22.69
N ASN A 316 36.61 6.32 -23.99
CA ASN A 316 36.99 5.42 -25.09
C ASN A 316 36.38 4.01 -24.95
N GLY A 317 35.13 3.92 -24.49
CA GLY A 317 34.42 2.65 -24.31
C GLY A 317 34.80 1.85 -23.06
N VAL A 318 35.62 2.40 -22.16
CA VAL A 318 36.07 1.73 -20.93
C VAL A 318 35.65 2.54 -19.70
N ASN A 319 35.28 1.85 -18.61
CA ASN A 319 34.98 2.48 -17.33
C ASN A 319 36.17 3.30 -16.81
N SER A 320 35.91 4.57 -16.51
CA SER A 320 36.80 5.41 -15.71
C SER A 320 36.55 5.21 -14.21
N THR A 321 37.28 5.95 -13.38
CA THR A 321 37.07 5.98 -11.91
C THR A 321 36.00 6.98 -11.47
N THR A 322 35.40 7.73 -12.40
CA THR A 322 34.28 8.64 -12.09
C THR A 322 32.98 7.86 -12.17
N CYS A 323 32.47 7.42 -11.02
CA CYS A 323 31.30 6.56 -10.92
C CYS A 323 30.21 7.16 -10.05
N VAL A 324 28.98 6.70 -10.23
CA VAL A 324 27.94 6.87 -9.22
C VAL A 324 28.36 6.06 -7.99
N ASP A 325 28.42 6.72 -6.84
CA ASP A 325 28.56 6.08 -5.54
C ASP A 325 27.21 6.00 -4.82
N GLN A 326 27.19 5.39 -3.63
CA GLN A 326 25.95 5.25 -2.87
C GLN A 326 25.35 6.61 -2.47
N ALA A 327 26.17 7.64 -2.19
CA ALA A 327 25.65 8.94 -1.78
C ALA A 327 24.94 9.66 -2.94
N ILE A 328 25.46 9.52 -4.17
CA ILE A 328 24.80 9.99 -5.39
C ILE A 328 23.50 9.20 -5.60
N ALA A 329 23.53 7.88 -5.51
CA ALA A 329 22.35 7.02 -5.67
C ALA A 329 21.25 7.36 -4.65
N ASP A 330 21.61 7.50 -3.37
CA ASP A 330 20.69 7.88 -2.30
C ASP A 330 20.06 9.26 -2.56
N SER A 331 20.81 10.19 -3.15
CA SER A 331 20.29 11.52 -3.52
C SER A 331 19.24 11.43 -4.61
N VAL A 332 19.47 10.58 -5.62
CA VAL A 332 18.45 10.25 -6.64
C VAL A 332 17.23 9.60 -6.00
N TYR A 333 17.43 8.69 -5.04
CA TYR A 333 16.31 8.00 -4.39
C TYR A 333 15.44 8.93 -3.54
N ARG A 334 16.05 9.84 -2.77
CA ARG A 334 15.30 10.87 -2.04
C ARG A 334 14.50 11.76 -2.99
N LEU A 335 15.08 12.16 -4.12
CA LEU A 335 14.40 12.98 -5.12
C LEU A 335 13.24 12.23 -5.80
N GLY A 336 13.39 10.96 -6.15
CA GLY A 336 12.27 10.18 -6.69
C GLY A 336 11.12 10.01 -5.70
N HIS A 337 11.41 9.85 -4.40
CA HIS A 337 10.37 9.85 -3.37
C HIS A 337 9.70 11.22 -3.20
N TYR A 338 10.47 12.31 -3.20
CA TYR A 338 9.96 13.67 -3.18
C TYR A 338 9.02 13.93 -4.36
N GLU A 339 9.43 13.54 -5.57
CA GLU A 339 8.65 13.74 -6.80
C GLU A 339 7.31 12.99 -6.75
N TYR A 340 7.31 11.74 -6.27
CA TYR A 340 6.08 10.98 -6.10
C TYR A 340 5.18 11.57 -5.00
N SER A 341 5.76 12.02 -3.88
CA SER A 341 5.00 12.73 -2.85
C SER A 341 4.35 13.99 -3.43
N TYR A 342 5.13 14.79 -4.16
CA TYR A 342 4.65 16.05 -4.71
C TYR A 342 3.56 15.87 -5.75
N MET A 343 3.82 15.00 -6.75
CA MET A 343 2.92 14.75 -7.86
C MET A 343 1.59 14.15 -7.39
N TYR A 344 1.63 13.19 -6.45
CA TYR A 344 0.44 12.44 -6.08
C TYR A 344 -0.22 12.92 -4.80
N ARG A 345 0.44 13.70 -3.94
CA ARG A 345 -0.14 14.15 -2.67
C ARG A 345 0.08 15.60 -2.29
N ASP A 346 1.29 16.16 -2.42
CA ASP A 346 1.58 17.49 -1.83
C ASP A 346 0.91 18.65 -2.59
N ASP A 347 0.71 18.53 -3.92
CA ASP A 347 -0.08 19.51 -4.67
C ASP A 347 -1.59 19.24 -4.53
N PRO A 348 -2.42 20.23 -4.13
CA PRO A 348 -3.87 20.05 -3.98
C PRO A 348 -4.61 19.57 -5.23
N ARG A 349 -4.04 19.77 -6.42
CA ARG A 349 -4.64 19.32 -7.70
C ARG A 349 -4.51 17.80 -7.89
N SER A 350 -3.62 17.14 -7.14
CA SER A 350 -3.35 15.70 -7.23
C SER A 350 -4.61 14.85 -7.03
N LEU A 351 -5.44 15.17 -6.04
CA LEU A 351 -6.68 14.43 -5.76
C LEU A 351 -7.63 14.47 -6.97
N ALA A 352 -7.85 15.66 -7.56
CA ALA A 352 -8.73 15.79 -8.72
C ALA A 352 -8.19 15.02 -9.94
N ALA A 353 -6.88 15.08 -10.19
CA ALA A 353 -6.24 14.35 -11.27
C ALA A 353 -6.32 12.83 -11.07
N ALA A 354 -6.11 12.34 -9.84
CA ALA A 354 -6.24 10.93 -9.49
C ALA A 354 -7.69 10.44 -9.61
N VAL A 355 -8.66 11.19 -9.08
CA VAL A 355 -10.11 10.90 -9.21
C VAL A 355 -10.54 10.81 -10.66
N ALA A 356 -10.06 11.73 -11.51
CA ALA A 356 -10.39 11.72 -12.93
C ALA A 356 -9.73 10.54 -13.67
N SER A 357 -8.47 10.23 -13.38
CA SER A 357 -7.70 9.18 -14.07
C SER A 357 -7.88 7.76 -13.52
N TYR A 358 -8.39 7.60 -12.29
CA TYR A 358 -8.55 6.28 -11.66
C TYR A 358 -9.96 6.03 -11.12
N GLY A 359 -10.89 6.98 -11.28
CA GLY A 359 -12.23 6.89 -10.73
C GLY A 359 -13.10 5.78 -11.30
N VAL A 360 -12.81 5.27 -12.50
CA VAL A 360 -13.53 4.09 -13.04
C VAL A 360 -13.21 2.85 -12.21
N TRP A 361 -11.95 2.63 -11.85
CA TRP A 361 -11.55 1.50 -11.00
C TRP A 361 -12.13 1.64 -9.59
N ILE A 362 -12.17 2.86 -9.04
CA ILE A 362 -12.88 3.13 -7.77
C ILE A 362 -14.38 2.80 -7.89
N GLY A 363 -15.00 3.14 -9.02
CA GLY A 363 -16.38 2.76 -9.32
C GLY A 363 -16.58 1.24 -9.26
N GLU A 364 -15.73 0.48 -9.95
CA GLU A 364 -15.72 -0.98 -9.93
C GLU A 364 -15.57 -1.56 -8.51
N LEU A 365 -14.58 -1.08 -7.75
CA LEU A 365 -14.37 -1.48 -6.34
C LEU A 365 -15.62 -1.26 -5.48
N THR A 366 -16.22 -0.06 -5.54
CA THR A 366 -17.40 0.24 -4.72
C THR A 366 -18.63 -0.56 -5.16
N THR A 367 -18.74 -0.92 -6.44
CA THR A 367 -19.78 -1.83 -6.92
C THR A 367 -19.59 -3.22 -6.33
N HIS A 368 -18.38 -3.79 -6.37
CA HIS A 368 -18.11 -5.09 -5.75
C HIS A 368 -18.45 -5.11 -4.25
N LEU A 369 -18.07 -4.06 -3.52
CA LEU A 369 -18.37 -3.95 -2.08
C LEU A 369 -19.89 -3.96 -1.81
N ARG A 370 -20.67 -3.23 -2.61
CA ARG A 370 -22.14 -3.22 -2.48
C ARG A 370 -22.75 -4.56 -2.89
N ASP A 371 -22.28 -5.16 -3.97
CA ASP A 371 -22.81 -6.44 -4.44
C ASP A 371 -22.60 -7.55 -3.41
N ILE A 372 -21.48 -7.54 -2.66
CA ILE A 372 -21.29 -8.46 -1.53
C ILE A 372 -22.24 -8.14 -0.36
N MET A 373 -22.40 -6.86 -0.01
CA MET A 373 -23.31 -6.45 1.08
C MET A 373 -24.77 -6.81 0.78
N ASP A 374 -25.16 -6.76 -0.49
CA ASP A 374 -26.50 -7.04 -0.98
C ASP A 374 -26.71 -8.52 -1.37
N ASP A 375 -25.73 -9.40 -1.14
CA ASP A 375 -25.76 -10.84 -1.47
C ASP A 375 -25.98 -11.12 -2.98
N ASN A 376 -25.45 -10.25 -3.83
CA ASN A 376 -25.55 -10.31 -5.30
C ASN A 376 -24.26 -10.82 -5.97
N GLU A 377 -23.23 -11.15 -5.20
CA GLU A 377 -21.91 -11.59 -5.70
C GLU A 377 -21.40 -12.81 -4.93
N ASN A 378 -20.87 -13.78 -5.67
CA ASN A 378 -20.26 -15.01 -5.12
C ASN A 378 -18.73 -14.98 -5.11
N VAL A 379 -18.12 -14.05 -5.86
CA VAL A 379 -16.67 -13.84 -5.86
C VAL A 379 -16.26 -13.08 -4.60
N ILE A 380 -15.74 -13.81 -3.61
CA ILE A 380 -15.33 -13.27 -2.30
C ILE A 380 -13.90 -12.72 -2.30
N TYR A 381 -13.10 -13.01 -3.34
CA TYR A 381 -11.71 -12.56 -3.45
C TYR A 381 -11.39 -12.10 -4.87
N ARG A 382 -10.86 -10.88 -4.98
CA ARG A 382 -10.33 -10.32 -6.23
C ARG A 382 -8.87 -9.92 -6.08
N HIS A 383 -8.06 -10.25 -7.08
CA HIS A 383 -6.67 -9.85 -7.12
C HIS A 383 -6.34 -9.09 -8.40
N ASN A 384 -5.82 -7.88 -8.27
CA ASN A 384 -5.48 -7.00 -9.38
C ASN A 384 -3.96 -6.77 -9.45
N VAL A 385 -3.31 -7.17 -10.55
CA VAL A 385 -1.89 -6.90 -10.79
C VAL A 385 -1.69 -5.70 -11.70
N ALA A 386 -1.08 -4.66 -11.14
CA ALA A 386 -1.05 -3.30 -11.68
C ALA A 386 0.37 -2.71 -11.72
N HIS A 387 0.44 -1.38 -11.70
CA HIS A 387 1.66 -0.58 -11.84
C HIS A 387 1.81 0.38 -10.67
N ASP A 388 3.01 0.92 -10.48
CA ASP A 388 3.26 2.02 -9.53
C ASP A 388 2.32 3.20 -9.79
N GLY A 389 2.11 3.58 -11.05
CA GLY A 389 1.18 4.63 -11.43
C GLY A 389 -0.28 4.37 -11.03
N SER A 390 -0.70 3.10 -10.98
CA SER A 390 -2.03 2.70 -10.47
C SER A 390 -2.07 2.84 -8.95
N MET A 391 -1.07 2.29 -8.27
CA MET A 391 -0.93 2.37 -6.81
C MET A 391 -0.89 3.81 -6.32
N SER A 392 -0.09 4.68 -6.95
CA SER A 392 0.04 6.08 -6.55
C SER A 392 -1.25 6.88 -6.73
N ARG A 393 -2.04 6.60 -7.77
CA ARG A 393 -3.37 7.23 -7.96
C ARG A 393 -4.36 6.74 -6.91
N LEU A 394 -4.38 5.44 -6.62
CA LEU A 394 -5.21 4.89 -5.56
C LEU A 394 -4.86 5.51 -4.20
N LEU A 395 -3.58 5.54 -3.86
CA LEU A 395 -3.08 6.14 -2.63
C LEU A 395 -3.33 7.66 -2.55
N SER A 396 -3.35 8.34 -3.71
CA SER A 396 -3.77 9.75 -3.81
C SER A 396 -5.25 9.93 -3.46
N ILE A 397 -6.13 9.09 -4.02
CA ILE A 397 -7.56 9.09 -3.73
C ILE A 397 -7.82 8.72 -2.26
N LEU A 398 -7.12 7.72 -1.72
CA LEU A 398 -7.21 7.34 -0.29
C LEU A 398 -6.59 8.39 0.64
N GLN A 399 -5.94 9.39 0.08
CA GLN A 399 -5.24 10.43 0.81
C GLN A 399 -4.25 9.86 1.85
N ILE A 400 -3.38 8.91 1.47
CA ILE A 400 -2.30 8.37 2.32
C ILE A 400 -1.40 9.44 2.97
N ASP A 401 -1.32 9.47 4.29
CA ASP A 401 -0.62 10.53 5.02
C ASP A 401 0.88 10.67 4.71
N GLN A 402 1.54 9.62 4.23
CA GLN A 402 2.92 9.65 3.73
C GLN A 402 3.02 8.93 2.38
N MET A 403 3.27 9.71 1.32
CA MET A 403 3.48 9.17 -0.03
C MET A 403 4.98 8.98 -0.31
N VAL A 404 5.30 7.83 -0.89
CA VAL A 404 6.59 7.50 -1.48
C VAL A 404 6.34 6.81 -2.80
N TRP A 405 7.33 6.73 -3.68
CA TRP A 405 7.25 5.87 -4.86
C TRP A 405 6.88 4.45 -4.41
N PRO A 406 5.77 3.84 -4.85
CA PRO A 406 5.44 2.47 -4.50
C PRO A 406 6.53 1.50 -4.97
N GLY A 407 7.21 0.81 -4.06
CA GLY A 407 8.22 -0.19 -4.40
C GLY A 407 7.66 -1.41 -5.14
N MET A 408 8.51 -2.31 -5.57
CA MET A 408 8.11 -3.54 -6.25
C MET A 408 7.21 -4.38 -5.33
N GLY A 409 6.14 -4.95 -5.86
CA GLY A 409 5.17 -5.71 -5.06
C GLY A 409 4.32 -4.88 -4.09
N ALA A 410 4.40 -3.54 -4.12
CA ALA A 410 3.57 -2.69 -3.25
C ALA A 410 2.08 -3.00 -3.40
N GLU A 411 1.36 -3.20 -2.30
CA GLU A 411 -0.05 -3.59 -2.31
C GLU A 411 -0.95 -2.68 -1.47
N VAL A 412 -2.21 -2.58 -1.88
CA VAL A 412 -3.32 -2.10 -1.07
C VAL A 412 -4.36 -3.21 -1.01
N VAL A 413 -4.83 -3.53 0.20
CA VAL A 413 -5.86 -4.56 0.40
C VAL A 413 -7.10 -3.94 1.03
N PHE A 414 -8.25 -4.16 0.41
CA PHE A 414 -9.56 -3.82 0.96
C PHE A 414 -10.18 -5.07 1.55
N GLU A 415 -10.47 -5.04 2.85
CA GLU A 415 -11.14 -6.11 3.57
C GLU A 415 -12.50 -5.62 4.07
N LEU A 416 -13.59 -6.25 3.63
CA LEU A 416 -14.94 -5.96 4.11
C LEU A 416 -15.32 -6.94 5.21
N TYR A 417 -15.79 -6.42 6.33
CA TYR A 417 -16.23 -7.18 7.49
C TYR A 417 -17.69 -6.89 7.79
N LYS A 418 -18.38 -7.90 8.30
CA LYS A 418 -19.69 -7.75 8.95
C LYS A 418 -19.52 -7.98 10.43
N LYS A 419 -19.99 -7.04 11.24
CA LYS A 419 -20.04 -7.19 12.70
C LYS A 419 -21.26 -8.02 13.05
N GLU A 420 -21.06 -9.14 13.73
CA GLU A 420 -22.15 -9.93 14.28
C GLU A 420 -22.73 -9.22 15.49
N ASP A 421 -24.07 -9.15 15.56
CA ASP A 421 -24.75 -8.83 16.81
C ASP A 421 -24.40 -9.94 17.79
N MET A 422 -23.60 -9.60 18.82
CA MET A 422 -23.41 -10.47 19.96
C MET A 422 -24.79 -10.68 20.59
N VAL A 423 -25.45 -11.80 20.26
CA VAL A 423 -26.61 -12.26 21.02
C VAL A 423 -26.14 -12.31 22.46
N ALA A 424 -26.67 -11.41 23.29
CA ALA A 424 -26.44 -11.41 24.71
C ALA A 424 -26.97 -12.74 25.25
N THR A 425 -26.12 -13.76 25.23
CA THR A 425 -26.31 -14.94 26.05
C THR A 425 -26.28 -14.41 27.47
N PRO A 426 -27.27 -14.70 28.34
CA PRO A 426 -27.26 -14.26 29.73
C PRO A 426 -26.12 -14.99 30.44
N THR A 427 -24.91 -14.50 30.22
CA THR A 427 -23.72 -14.87 30.95
C THR A 427 -23.79 -14.00 32.17
N THR A 428 -24.09 -14.63 33.31
CA THR A 428 -23.90 -14.07 34.64
C THR A 428 -22.65 -13.20 34.65
N LEU A 429 -22.84 -11.88 34.73
CA LEU A 429 -21.77 -10.89 34.77
C LEU A 429 -20.92 -11.17 36.02
N ILE A 430 -19.80 -11.86 35.85
CA ILE A 430 -18.66 -11.69 36.74
C ILE A 430 -17.85 -10.56 36.15
N THR A 431 -18.07 -9.38 36.70
CA THR A 431 -17.37 -8.14 36.40
C THR A 431 -15.87 -8.32 36.64
N THR A 432 -15.09 -8.62 35.61
CA THR A 432 -13.63 -8.47 35.67
C THR A 432 -13.30 -7.01 35.42
N THR A 433 -13.16 -6.24 36.50
CA THR A 433 -12.70 -4.86 36.46
C THR A 433 -11.29 -4.80 35.85
N PRO A 434 -11.02 -3.95 34.84
CA PRO A 434 -9.67 -3.74 34.35
C PRO A 434 -8.81 -3.15 35.48
N THR A 435 -7.67 -3.77 35.74
CA THR A 435 -6.75 -3.38 36.80
C THR A 435 -6.13 -2.00 36.50
N ILE A 436 -6.69 -0.94 37.08
CA ILE A 436 -6.15 0.41 36.98
C ILE A 436 -4.91 0.50 37.87
N LEU A 437 -3.75 0.74 37.27
CA LEU A 437 -2.52 1.04 38.00
C LEU A 437 -2.54 2.48 38.51
N ALA A 438 -2.40 2.67 39.82
CA ALA A 438 -2.28 4.00 40.42
C ALA A 438 -0.97 4.71 39.99
N GLN A 439 -1.03 6.03 39.75
CA GLN A 439 0.16 6.85 39.50
C GLN A 439 1.07 6.88 40.74
N GLY A 440 2.38 6.74 40.54
CA GLY A 440 3.39 6.77 41.62
C GLY A 440 3.86 5.39 42.12
N CYS A 441 3.38 4.30 41.53
CA CYS A 441 3.80 2.94 41.90
C CYS A 441 5.11 2.51 41.23
N ASN A 442 6.13 2.18 42.03
CA ASN A 442 7.37 1.59 41.54
C ASN A 442 7.14 0.13 41.12
N ARG A 443 7.43 -0.20 39.84
CA ARG A 443 7.25 -1.55 39.26
C ARG A 443 8.35 -2.52 39.69
N ASP A 444 8.43 -2.81 40.98
CA ASP A 444 9.30 -3.85 41.53
C ASP A 444 8.83 -5.26 41.11
N ASN A 445 9.62 -6.28 41.42
CA ASN A 445 9.31 -7.66 41.03
C ASN A 445 8.02 -8.22 41.69
N CYS A 446 7.57 -7.66 42.80
CA CYS A 446 6.32 -8.02 43.46
C CYS A 446 5.13 -7.42 42.69
N LEU A 447 5.14 -6.10 42.42
CA LEU A 447 4.07 -5.44 41.67
C LEU A 447 3.95 -5.99 40.23
N ARG A 448 5.08 -6.30 39.58
CA ARG A 448 5.07 -6.93 38.24
C ARG A 448 4.37 -8.28 38.24
N GLN A 449 4.58 -9.10 39.28
CA GLN A 449 3.91 -10.41 39.40
C GLN A 449 2.40 -10.24 39.62
N PHE A 450 1.98 -9.22 40.38
CA PHE A 450 0.57 -8.88 40.58
C PHE A 450 -0.12 -8.35 39.31
N ILE A 451 0.62 -7.66 38.43
CA ILE A 451 0.13 -7.25 37.11
C ILE A 451 0.01 -8.46 36.17
N GLN A 452 1.01 -9.34 36.18
CA GLN A 452 1.02 -10.56 35.38
C GLN A 452 -0.12 -11.52 35.76
N GLU A 453 -0.38 -11.65 37.07
CA GLU A 453 -1.43 -12.49 37.65
C GLU A 453 -2.71 -11.68 37.96
N SER A 454 -3.06 -10.72 37.10
CA SER A 454 -4.13 -9.73 37.33
C SER A 454 -5.49 -10.33 37.73
N ALA A 455 -5.85 -11.51 37.20
CA ALA A 455 -7.07 -12.21 37.56
C ALA A 455 -7.06 -12.73 39.01
N ALA A 456 -5.94 -13.30 39.47
CA ALA A 456 -5.79 -13.74 40.85
C ALA A 456 -5.62 -12.55 41.81
N ALA A 457 -4.86 -11.53 41.40
CA ALA A 457 -4.63 -10.31 42.16
C ALA A 457 -5.93 -9.51 42.40
N SER A 458 -6.81 -9.41 41.41
CA SER A 458 -8.09 -8.68 41.52
C SER A 458 -9.07 -9.33 42.50
N GLN A 459 -9.02 -10.66 42.66
CA GLN A 459 -9.80 -11.38 43.67
C GLN A 459 -9.19 -11.29 45.06
N PHE A 460 -7.85 -11.26 45.12
CA PHE A 460 -7.09 -11.33 46.37
C PHE A 460 -6.92 -9.97 47.06
N CYS A 461 -6.62 -8.92 46.30
CA CYS A 461 -6.23 -7.61 46.86
C CYS A 461 -7.31 -6.87 47.66
N PRO A 462 -8.61 -6.92 47.29
CA PRO A 462 -9.66 -6.27 48.08
C PRO A 462 -9.79 -6.85 49.50
N THR A 463 -9.66 -8.17 49.65
CA THR A 463 -9.72 -8.85 50.96
C THR A 463 -8.42 -8.68 51.74
N TYR A 464 -7.27 -8.74 51.06
CA TYR A 464 -5.96 -8.64 51.70
C TYR A 464 -5.65 -7.24 52.26
N THR A 465 -6.10 -6.17 51.58
CA THR A 465 -5.93 -4.79 52.07
C THR A 465 -6.93 -4.40 53.17
N ALA A 466 -8.05 -5.13 53.28
CA ALA A 466 -9.07 -4.90 54.30
C ALA A 466 -8.81 -5.64 55.62
N THR A 467 -7.98 -6.69 55.62
CA THR A 467 -7.71 -7.52 56.81
C THR A 467 -6.21 -7.66 57.05
N SER A 468 -5.72 -7.22 58.21
CA SER A 468 -4.28 -7.13 58.54
C SER A 468 -3.60 -8.47 58.83
N ALA A 469 -4.13 -9.60 58.36
CA ALA A 469 -3.47 -10.90 58.41
C ALA A 469 -4.17 -11.91 57.50
N SER A 470 -3.60 -12.16 56.32
CA SER A 470 -3.93 -13.34 55.51
C SER A 470 -2.65 -13.97 54.95
N SER A 471 -2.69 -15.27 54.72
CA SER A 471 -1.59 -16.02 54.11
C SER A 471 -1.25 -15.48 52.73
N ILE A 472 0.04 -15.29 52.44
CA ILE A 472 0.51 -14.83 51.13
C ILE A 472 0.28 -15.95 50.09
N PRO A 473 -0.40 -15.68 48.97
CA PRO A 473 -0.72 -16.69 47.98
C PRO A 473 0.55 -17.12 47.24
N SER A 474 0.57 -18.35 46.74
CA SER A 474 1.72 -18.92 46.02
C SER A 474 2.10 -18.11 44.78
N PHE A 475 1.12 -17.48 44.11
CA PHE A 475 1.35 -16.61 42.97
C PHE A 475 2.12 -15.32 43.33
N ALA A 476 2.27 -14.97 44.61
CA ALA A 476 2.97 -13.77 45.09
C ALA A 476 4.41 -14.06 45.55
N SER A 477 5.04 -15.12 45.02
CA SER A 477 6.38 -15.58 45.42
C SER A 477 7.46 -14.49 45.33
N ASN A 478 7.39 -13.59 44.34
CA ASN A 478 8.35 -12.51 44.11
C ASN A 478 8.23 -11.37 45.13
N CYS A 479 7.19 -11.39 45.96
CA CYS A 479 7.06 -10.52 47.13
C CYS A 479 7.94 -10.99 48.31
N GLY A 480 8.58 -12.16 48.20
CA GLY A 480 9.57 -12.64 49.17
C GLY A 480 8.98 -12.98 50.54
N GLY A 481 7.70 -13.37 50.58
CA GLY A 481 6.98 -13.65 51.82
C GLY A 481 6.72 -12.42 52.70
N SER A 482 6.91 -11.20 52.18
CA SER A 482 6.71 -9.96 52.95
C SER A 482 5.27 -9.45 52.84
N PRO A 483 4.50 -9.42 53.95
CA PRO A 483 3.11 -8.93 53.91
C PRO A 483 3.00 -7.47 53.48
N ALA A 484 3.97 -6.64 53.87
CA ALA A 484 4.01 -5.21 53.53
C ALA A 484 4.19 -4.98 52.02
N ARG A 485 5.00 -5.80 51.34
CA ARG A 485 5.19 -5.71 49.88
C ARG A 485 3.93 -6.12 49.13
N VAL A 486 3.22 -7.14 49.62
CA VAL A 486 1.94 -7.58 49.08
C VAL A 486 0.86 -6.50 49.26
N SER A 487 0.76 -5.89 50.45
CA SER A 487 -0.17 -4.77 50.69
C SER A 487 0.13 -3.59 49.77
N SER A 488 1.41 -3.24 49.59
CA SER A 488 1.82 -2.18 48.68
C SER A 488 1.47 -2.48 47.21
N ALA A 489 1.68 -3.72 46.75
CA ALA A 489 1.30 -4.12 45.40
C ALA A 489 -0.22 -4.06 45.20
N CYS A 490 -0.99 -4.50 46.19
CA CYS A 490 -2.46 -4.44 46.14
C CYS A 490 -3.01 -3.01 46.15
N SER A 491 -2.46 -2.12 46.97
CA SER A 491 -2.84 -0.70 46.96
C SER A 491 -2.53 -0.01 45.62
N CYS A 492 -1.58 -0.53 44.84
CA CYS A 492 -1.30 -0.06 43.49
C CYS A 492 -2.30 -0.54 42.42
N LEU A 493 -3.11 -1.56 42.73
CA LEU A 493 -4.14 -2.11 41.84
C LEU A 493 -5.57 -1.66 42.22
N THR A 494 -5.79 -1.17 43.45
CA THR A 494 -7.08 -0.69 43.94
C THR A 494 -6.93 0.67 44.64
N PRO A 495 -7.33 1.80 44.03
CA PRO A 495 -7.26 3.10 44.70
C PRO A 495 -8.32 3.22 45.82
N PRO A 496 -8.01 3.85 46.98
CA PRO A 496 -9.01 4.17 47.98
C PRO A 496 -9.95 5.27 47.47
N THR A 497 -11.25 5.06 47.66
CA THR A 497 -12.33 5.98 47.26
C THR A 497 -12.25 7.27 48.09
N SER A 498 -11.62 8.32 47.57
CA SER A 498 -11.75 9.67 48.14
C SER A 498 -12.92 10.40 47.49
N THR A 499 -13.93 10.72 48.30
CA THR A 499 -15.02 11.63 48.00
C THR A 499 -14.50 13.05 47.74
N SER A 500 -14.57 13.51 46.48
CA SER A 500 -14.58 14.93 46.14
C SER A 500 -15.52 15.21 44.97
N THR A 501 -16.34 16.25 45.17
CA THR A 501 -17.43 16.77 44.35
C THR A 501 -16.93 17.29 42.99
N PRO A 502 -17.72 17.23 41.90
CA PRO A 502 -17.19 17.30 40.54
C PRO A 502 -16.95 18.74 40.08
N SER A 503 -15.80 18.97 39.44
CA SER A 503 -15.63 20.08 38.51
C SER A 503 -15.58 19.51 37.11
N SER A 504 -16.59 19.85 36.33
CA SER A 504 -16.83 19.45 34.95
C SER A 504 -15.73 19.90 34.00
N SER A 505 -15.10 18.94 33.31
CA SER A 505 -14.75 19.02 31.87
C SER A 505 -13.91 17.81 31.45
N PHE A 506 -14.49 16.60 31.53
CA PHE A 506 -13.99 15.50 30.71
C PHE A 506 -14.81 15.49 29.42
N SER A 507 -14.18 15.98 28.36
CA SER A 507 -14.58 15.71 26.99
C SER A 507 -14.67 14.18 26.86
N THR A 508 -15.89 13.66 26.79
CA THR A 508 -16.14 12.32 26.29
C THR A 508 -15.49 12.24 24.93
N ALA A 509 -14.50 11.35 24.78
CA ALA A 509 -14.10 10.87 23.47
C ALA A 509 -15.41 10.47 22.76
N PRO A 510 -15.65 10.94 21.52
CA PRO A 510 -16.85 10.58 20.79
C PRO A 510 -16.99 9.06 20.76
N PRO A 511 -18.20 8.49 20.92
CA PRO A 511 -18.41 7.07 20.67
C PRO A 511 -17.89 6.75 19.27
N THR A 512 -17.13 5.66 19.14
CA THR A 512 -16.69 5.16 17.83
C THR A 512 -17.93 5.04 16.95
N PRO A 513 -17.97 5.69 15.76
CA PRO A 513 -19.17 5.71 14.94
C PRO A 513 -19.59 4.28 14.61
N THR A 514 -20.83 3.93 14.93
CA THR A 514 -21.43 2.63 14.65
C THR A 514 -21.94 2.60 13.21
N SER A 515 -21.61 1.55 12.44
CA SER A 515 -22.11 1.38 11.08
C SER A 515 -23.60 0.99 11.09
N PRO A 516 -24.48 1.74 10.40
CA PRO A 516 -25.89 1.39 10.26
C PRO A 516 -26.14 0.03 9.57
N SER A 517 -25.30 -0.36 8.61
CA SER A 517 -25.39 -1.66 7.93
C SER A 517 -24.69 -2.79 8.67
N ALA A 518 -24.06 -2.52 9.82
CA ALA A 518 -23.15 -3.41 10.53
C ALA A 518 -21.92 -3.85 9.71
N HIS A 519 -21.61 -3.16 8.60
CA HIS A 519 -20.46 -3.46 7.76
C HIS A 519 -19.33 -2.45 7.98
N TYR A 520 -18.11 -2.96 7.93
CA TYR A 520 -16.91 -2.21 8.23
C TYR A 520 -15.83 -2.58 7.22
N VAL A 521 -14.96 -1.63 6.92
CA VAL A 521 -13.84 -1.83 5.99
C VAL A 521 -12.53 -1.61 6.72
N ARG A 522 -11.56 -2.47 6.43
CA ARG A 522 -10.16 -2.22 6.72
C ARG A 522 -9.39 -2.11 5.41
N VAL A 523 -8.54 -1.08 5.32
CA VAL A 523 -7.67 -0.87 4.17
C VAL A 523 -6.24 -1.04 4.64
N LEU A 524 -5.50 -1.97 4.05
CA LEU A 524 -4.11 -2.24 4.39
C LEU A 524 -3.17 -1.63 3.34
N TRP A 525 -2.08 -1.03 3.81
CA TRP A 525 -0.92 -0.61 3.01
C TRP A 525 0.32 -1.13 3.72
N LYS A 526 1.17 -1.87 3.00
CA LYS A 526 2.32 -2.58 3.58
C LYS A 526 1.94 -3.58 4.70
N GLY A 527 0.80 -4.27 4.54
CA GLY A 527 0.29 -5.18 5.56
C GLY A 527 -0.20 -4.53 6.87
N GLN A 528 -0.29 -3.19 6.94
CA GLN A 528 -0.79 -2.47 8.12
C GLN A 528 -1.96 -1.56 7.75
N ALA A 529 -2.84 -1.27 8.71
CA ALA A 529 -3.96 -0.36 8.49
C ALA A 529 -3.48 1.00 7.96
N LEU A 530 -4.01 1.40 6.81
CA LEU A 530 -3.64 2.62 6.11
C LEU A 530 -4.14 3.84 6.88
N ARG A 531 -3.25 4.83 7.05
CA ARG A 531 -3.57 6.13 7.64
C ARG A 531 -3.76 7.17 6.55
N SER A 532 -4.95 7.76 6.50
CA SER A 532 -5.30 8.87 5.63
C SER A 532 -5.12 10.20 6.35
N SER A 533 -4.71 11.25 5.63
CA SER A 533 -4.76 12.62 6.12
C SER A 533 -6.16 13.23 6.03
N ASN A 534 -7.10 12.58 5.34
CA ASN A 534 -8.51 12.99 5.37
C ASN A 534 -9.11 12.60 6.73
N PRO A 535 -9.67 13.54 7.50
CA PRO A 535 -10.18 13.27 8.85
C PRO A 535 -11.40 12.36 8.87
N SER A 536 -12.15 12.24 7.75
CA SER A 536 -13.26 11.31 7.63
C SER A 536 -12.79 9.87 7.46
N LEU A 537 -11.63 9.64 6.83
CA LEU A 537 -11.06 8.30 6.64
C LEU A 537 -10.15 7.90 7.80
N GLY A 538 -9.32 8.83 8.29
CA GLY A 538 -8.45 8.64 9.44
C GLY A 538 -7.58 7.37 9.33
N LEU A 539 -7.54 6.57 10.41
CA LEU A 539 -7.00 5.22 10.35
C LEU A 539 -8.10 4.28 9.83
N MET A 540 -7.89 3.66 8.67
CA MET A 540 -8.88 2.78 8.04
C MET A 540 -8.79 1.35 8.60
N ASP A 541 -9.10 1.20 9.89
CA ASP A 541 -9.19 -0.08 10.60
C ASP A 541 -10.60 -0.22 11.20
N MET A 542 -11.41 -1.10 10.61
CA MET A 542 -12.85 -1.20 10.89
C MET A 542 -13.56 0.17 10.78
N LEU A 543 -13.29 0.90 9.69
CA LEU A 543 -14.03 2.12 9.34
C LEU A 543 -15.46 1.73 8.93
N PRO A 544 -16.53 2.40 9.40
CA PRO A 544 -17.88 2.17 8.88
C PRO A 544 -17.91 2.24 7.36
N ILE A 545 -18.46 1.23 6.69
CA ILE A 545 -18.40 1.15 5.23
C ILE A 545 -19.05 2.37 4.56
N GLU A 546 -20.10 2.93 5.17
CA GLU A 546 -20.82 4.10 4.68
C GLU A 546 -19.92 5.33 4.58
N THR A 547 -18.94 5.47 5.47
CA THR A 547 -17.98 6.56 5.43
C THR A 547 -17.08 6.44 4.20
N LEU A 548 -16.59 5.23 3.90
CA LEU A 548 -15.76 4.99 2.70
C LEU A 548 -16.58 5.14 1.41
N LEU A 549 -17.78 4.56 1.37
CA LEU A 549 -18.67 4.64 0.20
C LEU A 549 -19.11 6.08 -0.08
N ALA A 550 -19.53 6.84 0.93
CA ALA A 550 -19.88 8.25 0.77
C ALA A 550 -18.69 9.10 0.28
N TYR A 551 -17.48 8.79 0.76
CA TYR A 551 -16.26 9.43 0.28
C TYR A 551 -16.01 9.14 -1.21
N PHE A 552 -15.99 7.87 -1.61
CA PHE A 552 -15.75 7.49 -2.99
C PHE A 552 -16.87 7.95 -3.93
N ASP A 553 -18.14 7.74 -3.58
CA ASP A 553 -19.28 8.19 -4.38
C ASP A 553 -19.32 9.72 -4.52
N GLY A 554 -18.98 10.45 -3.46
CA GLY A 554 -18.84 11.89 -3.53
C GLY A 554 -17.77 12.34 -4.55
N LEU A 555 -16.67 11.58 -4.66
CA LEU A 555 -15.60 11.86 -5.60
C LEU A 555 -15.91 11.42 -7.03
N VAL A 556 -16.34 10.17 -7.23
CA VAL A 556 -16.43 9.52 -8.56
C VAL A 556 -17.86 9.22 -9.01
N GLY A 557 -18.86 9.39 -8.13
CA GLY A 557 -20.25 8.99 -8.35
C GLY A 557 -20.45 7.50 -8.10
N VAL A 558 -21.69 7.10 -7.77
CA VAL A 558 -22.02 5.67 -7.65
C VAL A 558 -21.64 4.94 -8.95
N GLY A 559 -20.84 3.88 -8.83
CA GLY A 559 -20.33 3.09 -9.96
C GLY A 559 -19.42 3.90 -10.93
N GLY A 560 -18.79 4.98 -10.46
CA GLY A 560 -17.95 5.84 -11.31
C GLY A 560 -18.74 6.75 -12.26
N SER A 561 -20.03 6.96 -12.02
CA SER A 561 -20.95 7.67 -12.92
C SER A 561 -20.56 9.13 -13.22
N LEU A 562 -19.78 9.79 -12.36
CA LEU A 562 -19.32 11.16 -12.58
C LEU A 562 -18.04 11.25 -13.42
N VAL A 563 -17.32 10.15 -13.63
CA VAL A 563 -15.98 10.18 -14.24
C VAL A 563 -16.03 10.68 -15.68
N LYS A 564 -16.95 10.19 -16.51
CA LYS A 564 -17.11 10.67 -17.90
C LYS A 564 -17.32 12.18 -17.98
N GLY A 565 -18.19 12.71 -17.12
CA GLY A 565 -18.43 14.15 -17.04
C GLY A 565 -17.19 14.94 -16.63
N LYS A 566 -16.41 14.45 -15.66
CA LYS A 566 -15.13 15.06 -15.27
C LYS A 566 -14.10 15.03 -16.41
N CYS A 567 -14.12 13.98 -17.23
CA CYS A 567 -13.27 13.86 -18.41
C CYS A 567 -13.76 14.70 -19.60
N GLY A 568 -14.96 15.28 -19.53
CA GLY A 568 -15.53 16.08 -20.61
C GLY A 568 -15.97 15.27 -21.83
N VAL A 569 -16.31 13.99 -21.65
CA VAL A 569 -16.70 13.04 -22.71
C VAL A 569 -18.13 12.53 -22.59
#